data_AF-A0A7S3FRV8-F1
#
_entry.id   AF-A0A7S3FRV8-F1
#
_cell.length_a   1.000
_cell.length_b   1.000
_cell.length_c   1.000
_cell.angle_alpha   90.00
_cell.angle_beta   90.00
_cell.angle_gamma   90.00
#
_symmetry.space_group_name_H-M   'P 1'
#
loop_
_entity.id
_entity.type
_entity.pdbx_description
1 polymer ?
#
loop_
_entity_poly.entity_id
_entity_poly.type
_entity_poly.pdbx_seq_one_letter_code
_entity_poly.pdbx_strand_id
1 'polypeptide(L)'
;MEALSLEQKLADSYEAQRTKSIRMEKYELALQEATQSINLGANVTKDQIEGDSQFDYWADKVEAVTDNIDRSKELIGTTVQKLRNAEVDIEHEIKRQEQKRLNTQRRNMLRLFGPMIFNNAALKYLQLSAIFLLAGKCLALASPFILKCLIDSISAVSISKFGTAIAGFGAAAATKAAATGAAAKVATGVATGVAAKTAATATAAKAAGSTVAAAAVKMGLWKVSIGVLLFGASKIASTILVQNHVIQMTKLIQEGLERVSQRAFSHLHELDLGFHKQSSSRDSVFAINRALRSLDSGLRFFLCFFSGMIVESAFLATAIGWNCGPIYLLNMVATMGAYIAFSYQKAQERMEIVREKKNKEKVQEIFQGESIQNYESVKAFGTESFERKRYDKITSSVKDQAIEGQRTLTELNIGQDVIFYSGLTLNLLLSALQ
;
A
#
# COMPACT_ATOMS: atom_id res chain seq x y z
N MET A 1 13.15 8.61 35.74
CA MET A 1 14.40 9.38 35.88
C MET A 1 15.63 8.48 35.82
N GLU A 2 15.69 7.39 36.60
CA GLU A 2 16.82 6.42 36.54
C GLU A 2 17.05 5.76 35.17
N ALA A 3 16.00 5.44 34.42
CA ALA A 3 16.17 4.85 33.08
C ALA A 3 16.75 5.85 32.06
N LEU A 4 16.45 7.15 32.21
CA LEU A 4 16.97 8.23 31.36
C LEU A 4 18.46 8.48 31.63
N SER A 5 18.89 8.36 32.89
CA SER A 5 20.31 8.50 33.24
C SER A 5 21.16 7.31 32.80
N LEU A 6 20.57 6.11 32.66
CA LEU A 6 21.24 4.92 32.14
C LEU A 6 21.41 4.96 30.62
N GLU A 7 20.39 5.38 29.87
CA GLU A 7 20.47 5.59 28.41
C GLU A 7 21.53 6.64 28.06
N GLN A 8 21.57 7.75 28.80
CA GLN A 8 22.55 8.81 28.56
C GLN A 8 23.98 8.30 28.81
N LYS A 9 24.21 7.52 29.87
CA LYS A 9 25.50 6.85 30.12
C LYS A 9 25.88 5.85 29.03
N LEU A 10 24.92 5.13 28.45
CA LEU A 10 25.16 4.19 27.35
C LEU A 10 25.48 4.91 26.03
N ALA A 11 24.79 6.00 25.73
CA ALA A 11 25.07 6.84 24.56
C ALA A 11 26.45 7.51 24.65
N ASP A 12 26.80 8.04 25.82
CA ASP A 12 28.12 8.63 26.08
C ASP A 12 29.23 7.56 25.95
N SER A 13 28.98 6.34 26.45
CA SER A 13 29.91 5.21 26.31
C SER A 13 30.09 4.77 24.85
N TYR A 14 29.02 4.80 24.05
CA TYR A 14 29.06 4.48 22.62
C TYR A 14 29.89 5.52 21.85
N GLU A 15 29.64 6.81 22.03
CA GLU A 15 30.42 7.87 21.38
C GLU A 15 31.90 7.82 21.78
N ALA A 16 32.19 7.54 23.05
CA ALA A 16 33.56 7.39 23.54
C ALA A 16 34.30 6.21 22.88
N GLN A 17 33.63 5.08 22.68
CA GLN A 17 34.23 3.92 21.98
C GLN A 17 34.39 4.16 20.48
N ARG A 18 33.38 4.72 19.81
CA ARG A 18 33.43 5.07 18.38
C ARG A 18 34.53 6.09 18.06
N THR A 19 34.73 7.07 18.94
CA THR A 19 35.81 8.06 18.78
C THR A 19 37.20 7.44 18.97
N LYS A 20 37.31 6.39 19.79
CA LYS A 20 38.55 5.62 19.95
C LYS A 20 38.81 4.73 18.73
N SER A 21 37.81 4.03 18.20
CA SER A 21 37.97 3.17 17.02
C SER A 21 38.42 3.98 15.79
N ILE A 22 37.77 5.12 15.51
CA ILE A 22 38.14 6.03 14.41
C ILE A 22 39.57 6.55 14.54
N ARG A 23 40.02 6.87 15.76
CA ARG A 23 41.41 7.31 16.00
C ARG A 23 42.41 6.20 15.69
N MET A 24 42.13 4.98 16.14
CA MET A 24 43.00 3.82 15.91
C MET A 24 43.08 3.43 14.43
N GLU A 25 41.97 3.51 13.70
CA GLU A 25 41.93 3.28 12.25
C GLU A 25 42.78 4.30 11.47
N LYS A 26 42.78 5.57 11.90
CA LYS A 26 43.70 6.58 11.34
C LYS A 26 45.18 6.27 11.62
N TYR A 27 45.50 5.75 12.80
CA TYR A 27 46.88 5.33 13.11
C TYR A 27 47.32 4.14 12.27
N GLU A 28 46.42 3.18 12.01
CA GLU A 28 46.68 2.02 11.16
C GLU A 28 46.97 2.45 9.70
N LEU A 29 46.17 3.37 9.16
CA LEU A 29 46.39 3.98 7.84
C LEU A 29 47.74 4.71 7.74
N ALA A 30 48.08 5.51 8.75
CA ALA A 30 49.36 6.21 8.79
C ALA A 30 50.57 5.24 8.86
N LEU A 31 50.44 4.13 9.58
CA LEU A 31 51.45 3.06 9.62
C LEU A 31 51.59 2.34 8.28
N GLN A 32 50.49 2.12 7.54
CA GLN A 32 50.53 1.56 6.19
C GLN A 32 51.28 2.48 5.22
N GLU A 33 50.98 3.78 5.22
CA GLU A 33 51.68 4.77 4.38
C GLU A 33 53.17 4.87 4.72
N ALA A 34 53.51 4.85 6.01
CA ALA A 34 54.90 4.84 6.47
C ALA A 34 55.66 3.58 6.01
N THR A 35 55.03 2.41 6.07
CA THR A 35 55.65 1.16 5.61
C THR A 35 55.85 1.16 4.09
N GLN A 36 54.88 1.67 3.34
CA GLN A 36 54.95 1.72 1.88
C GLN A 36 56.07 2.66 1.40
N SER A 37 56.22 3.81 2.06
CA SER A 37 57.31 4.76 1.78
C SER A 37 58.69 4.23 2.15
N ILE A 38 58.82 3.48 3.26
CA ILE A 38 60.06 2.80 3.65
C ILE A 38 60.43 1.73 2.60
N ASN A 39 59.48 0.90 2.18
CA ASN A 39 59.73 -0.14 1.16
C ASN A 39 60.10 0.44 -0.21
N LEU A 40 59.46 1.54 -0.62
CA LEU A 40 59.82 2.28 -1.84
C LEU A 40 61.24 2.86 -1.74
N GLY A 41 61.59 3.45 -0.60
CA GLY A 41 62.93 4.01 -0.36
C GLY A 41 64.03 2.96 -0.33
N ALA A 42 63.78 1.82 0.33
CA ALA A 42 64.71 0.70 0.44
C ALA A 42 64.99 0.02 -0.92
N ASN A 43 63.96 -0.14 -1.77
CA ASN A 43 64.16 -0.70 -3.11
C ASN A 43 64.98 0.23 -4.02
N VAL A 44 64.76 1.55 -3.96
CA VAL A 44 65.52 2.53 -4.74
C VAL A 44 67.00 2.57 -4.33
N THR A 45 67.31 2.35 -3.05
CA THR A 45 68.69 2.34 -2.55
C THR A 45 69.41 1.02 -2.84
N LYS A 46 68.69 -0.10 -2.87
CA LYS A 46 69.24 -1.42 -3.22
C LYS A 46 69.71 -1.51 -4.67
N ASP A 47 68.99 -0.89 -5.60
CA ASP A 47 69.38 -0.84 -7.02
C ASP A 47 70.61 0.06 -7.31
N GLN A 48 70.99 0.94 -6.38
CA GLN A 48 72.11 1.88 -6.58
C GLN A 48 73.43 1.47 -5.91
N ILE A 49 73.42 0.53 -4.95
CA ILE A 49 74.58 0.24 -4.10
C ILE A 49 74.66 -1.27 -3.82
N GLU A 50 75.03 -2.07 -4.82
CA GLU A 50 75.42 -3.47 -4.58
C GLU A 50 76.92 -3.54 -4.24
N GLY A 51 77.24 -3.89 -2.99
CA GLY A 51 78.60 -4.32 -2.58
C GLY A 51 79.26 -3.61 -1.38
N ASP A 52 78.57 -2.71 -0.66
CA ASP A 52 79.14 -2.00 0.50
C ASP A 52 78.68 -2.58 1.84
N SER A 53 79.62 -2.93 2.72
CA SER A 53 79.36 -3.45 4.08
C SER A 53 78.56 -2.49 4.98
N GLN A 54 78.55 -1.18 4.68
CA GLN A 54 77.67 -0.23 5.36
C GLN A 54 76.19 -0.40 4.97
N PHE A 55 75.92 -0.91 3.76
CA PHE A 55 74.57 -1.15 3.29
C PHE A 55 73.89 -2.27 4.09
N ASP A 56 74.60 -3.38 4.33
CA ASP A 56 74.09 -4.50 5.13
C ASP A 56 73.74 -4.08 6.57
N TYR A 57 74.56 -3.22 7.19
CA TYR A 57 74.27 -2.66 8.53
C TYR A 57 73.00 -1.81 8.56
N TRP A 58 72.77 -0.98 7.53
CA TRP A 58 71.55 -0.18 7.43
C TRP A 58 70.33 -1.01 7.02
N ALA A 59 70.50 -2.03 6.18
CA ALA A 59 69.45 -2.95 5.79
C ALA A 59 68.90 -3.72 7.00
N ASP A 60 69.78 -4.27 7.84
CA ASP A 60 69.42 -5.00 9.06
C ASP A 60 68.66 -4.10 10.06
N LYS A 61 69.04 -2.81 10.12
CA LYS A 61 68.38 -1.81 10.97
C LYS A 61 67.01 -1.39 10.42
N VAL A 62 66.86 -1.31 9.10
CA VAL A 62 65.57 -1.04 8.43
C VAL A 62 64.64 -2.25 8.57
N GLU A 63 65.17 -3.47 8.48
CA GLU A 63 64.42 -4.71 8.71
C GLU A 63 63.89 -4.77 10.15
N ALA A 64 64.74 -4.47 11.15
CA ALA A 64 64.32 -4.39 12.55
C ALA A 64 63.24 -3.32 12.81
N VAL A 65 63.27 -2.18 12.09
CA VAL A 65 62.24 -1.14 12.18
C VAL A 65 60.94 -1.60 11.51
N THR A 66 61.03 -2.28 10.37
CA THR A 66 59.88 -2.83 9.63
C THR A 66 59.16 -3.90 10.45
N ASP A 67 59.90 -4.82 11.08
CA ASP A 67 59.36 -5.84 11.99
C ASP A 67 58.61 -5.24 13.18
N ASN A 68 59.14 -4.16 13.76
CA ASN A 68 58.52 -3.49 14.90
C ASN A 68 57.24 -2.73 14.49
N ILE A 69 57.22 -2.20 13.27
CA ILE A 69 56.04 -1.59 12.64
C ILE A 69 54.96 -2.66 12.38
N ASP A 70 55.34 -3.83 11.86
CA ASP A 70 54.39 -4.91 11.58
C ASP A 70 53.78 -5.52 12.85
N ARG A 71 54.58 -5.71 13.91
CA ARG A 71 54.05 -6.03 15.25
C ARG A 71 53.08 -4.99 15.78
N SER A 72 53.37 -3.70 15.55
CA SER A 72 52.50 -2.61 15.98
C SER A 72 51.17 -2.60 15.21
N LYS A 73 51.19 -2.92 13.91
CA LYS A 73 49.96 -3.09 13.11
C LYS A 73 49.09 -4.24 13.62
N GLU A 74 49.68 -5.38 13.96
CA GLU A 74 48.92 -6.52 14.49
C GLU A 74 48.23 -6.21 15.83
N LEU A 75 48.94 -5.53 16.74
CA LEU A 75 48.38 -5.07 18.02
C LEU A 75 47.28 -4.02 17.83
N ILE A 76 47.44 -3.09 16.88
CA ILE A 76 46.44 -2.09 16.55
C ILE A 76 45.21 -2.75 15.92
N GLY A 77 45.39 -3.64 14.95
CA GLY A 77 44.30 -4.35 14.28
C GLY A 77 43.46 -5.21 15.25
N THR A 78 44.11 -5.94 16.17
CA THR A 78 43.40 -6.70 17.21
C THR A 78 42.64 -5.80 18.18
N THR A 79 43.17 -4.61 18.49
CA THR A 79 42.52 -3.61 19.35
C THR A 79 41.34 -2.95 18.65
N VAL A 80 41.47 -2.60 17.36
CA VAL A 80 40.40 -2.08 16.51
C VAL A 80 39.26 -3.09 16.41
N GLN A 81 39.58 -4.37 16.21
CA GLN A 81 38.56 -5.42 16.15
C GLN A 81 37.82 -5.61 17.48
N LYS A 82 38.51 -5.54 18.62
CA LYS A 82 37.88 -5.58 19.96
C LYS A 82 36.95 -4.38 20.18
N LEU A 83 37.37 -3.18 19.76
CA LEU A 83 36.55 -1.97 19.86
C LEU A 83 35.32 -2.05 18.95
N ARG A 84 35.47 -2.59 17.73
CA ARG A 84 34.35 -2.80 16.79
C ARG A 84 33.32 -3.79 17.35
N ASN A 85 33.76 -4.88 17.95
CA ASN A 85 32.87 -5.86 18.58
C ASN A 85 32.13 -5.23 19.78
N ALA A 86 32.83 -4.44 20.60
CA ALA A 86 32.21 -3.74 21.73
C ALA A 86 31.21 -2.66 21.29
N GLU A 87 31.48 -1.96 20.18
CA GLU A 87 30.55 -0.99 19.57
C GLU A 87 29.24 -1.67 19.14
N VAL A 88 29.32 -2.82 18.47
CA VAL A 88 28.16 -3.61 18.05
C VAL A 88 27.35 -4.15 19.24
N ASP A 89 28.02 -4.62 20.29
CA ASP A 89 27.35 -5.11 21.51
C ASP A 89 26.60 -3.99 22.24
N ILE A 90 27.20 -2.79 22.34
CA ILE A 90 26.56 -1.61 22.92
C ILE A 90 25.35 -1.19 22.07
N GLU A 91 25.47 -1.18 20.75
CA GLU A 91 24.36 -0.82 19.85
C GLU A 91 23.18 -1.81 20.00
N HIS A 92 23.46 -3.10 20.09
CA HIS A 92 22.43 -4.11 20.33
C HIS A 92 21.75 -3.95 21.69
N GLU A 93 22.50 -3.62 22.76
CA GLU A 93 21.93 -3.42 24.08
C GLU A 93 21.09 -2.13 24.15
N ILE A 94 21.52 -1.04 23.50
CA ILE A 94 20.72 0.18 23.32
C ILE A 94 19.40 -0.16 22.64
N LYS A 95 19.44 -0.88 21.50
CA LYS A 95 18.23 -1.30 20.78
C LYS A 95 17.33 -2.18 21.65
N ARG A 96 17.87 -3.11 22.44
CA ARG A 96 17.07 -3.95 23.36
C ARG A 96 16.39 -3.14 24.45
N GLN A 97 17.11 -2.19 25.06
CA GLN A 97 16.57 -1.34 26.13
C GLN A 97 15.47 -0.42 25.58
N GLU A 98 15.69 0.19 24.42
CA GLU A 98 14.69 1.01 23.74
C GLU A 98 13.44 0.18 23.38
N GLN A 99 13.63 -1.03 22.85
CA GLN A 99 12.52 -1.96 22.57
C GLN A 99 11.73 -2.32 23.82
N LYS A 100 12.42 -2.59 24.94
CA LYS A 100 11.78 -2.89 26.24
C LYS A 100 11.00 -1.68 26.75
N ARG A 101 11.54 -0.47 26.62
CA ARG A 101 10.87 0.78 27.01
C ARG A 101 9.63 1.03 26.16
N LEU A 102 9.74 0.92 24.83
CA LEU A 102 8.62 1.06 23.90
C LEU A 102 7.53 0.02 24.19
N ASN A 103 7.89 -1.24 24.45
CA ASN A 103 6.93 -2.28 24.80
C ASN A 103 6.24 -2.05 26.15
N THR A 104 6.96 -1.50 27.13
CA THR A 104 6.41 -1.17 28.44
C THR A 104 5.49 0.05 28.36
N GLN A 105 5.92 1.10 27.66
CA GLN A 105 5.08 2.27 27.37
C GLN A 105 3.84 1.87 26.56
N ARG A 106 3.97 1.03 25.53
CA ARG A 106 2.85 0.50 24.76
C ARG A 106 1.87 -0.27 25.64
N ARG A 107 2.33 -1.14 26.55
CA ARG A 107 1.44 -1.87 27.47
C ARG A 107 0.71 -0.93 28.44
N ASN A 108 1.42 0.04 29.01
CA ASN A 108 0.82 1.01 29.92
C ASN A 108 -0.17 1.92 29.19
N MET A 109 0.15 2.33 27.96
CA MET A 109 -0.74 3.07 27.08
C MET A 109 -1.99 2.22 26.75
N LEU A 110 -1.85 0.97 26.31
CA LEU A 110 -2.99 0.09 26.00
C LEU A 110 -3.89 -0.16 27.22
N ARG A 111 -3.32 -0.28 28.43
CA ARG A 111 -4.10 -0.41 29.67
C ARG A 111 -4.89 0.85 30.02
N LEU A 112 -4.35 2.03 29.74
CA LEU A 112 -5.03 3.31 29.96
C LEU A 112 -6.09 3.61 28.89
N PHE A 113 -5.78 3.32 27.62
CA PHE A 113 -6.61 3.68 26.48
C PHE A 113 -7.73 2.66 26.20
N GLY A 114 -7.49 1.38 26.43
CA GLY A 114 -8.46 0.30 26.17
C GLY A 114 -9.83 0.53 26.82
N PRO A 115 -9.92 0.64 28.17
CA PRO A 115 -11.19 0.87 28.84
C PRO A 115 -11.79 2.27 28.58
N MET A 116 -10.97 3.23 28.15
CA MET A 116 -11.41 4.61 27.88
C MET A 116 -12.15 4.72 26.53
N ILE A 117 -11.66 3.96 25.53
CA ILE A 117 -12.26 3.89 24.18
C ILE A 117 -13.47 2.93 24.18
N PHE A 118 -13.38 1.78 24.86
CA PHE A 118 -14.41 0.73 24.84
C PHE A 118 -15.26 0.72 26.12
N ASN A 119 -16.19 1.68 26.21
CA ASN A 119 -17.27 1.71 27.22
C ASN A 119 -18.55 0.99 26.71
N ASN A 120 -19.55 0.76 27.57
CA ASN A 120 -20.83 0.16 27.21
C ASN A 120 -21.59 0.93 26.11
N ALA A 121 -21.47 2.26 26.06
CA ALA A 121 -22.01 3.07 24.96
C ALA A 121 -21.24 2.82 23.65
N ALA A 122 -19.92 2.75 23.72
CA ALA A 122 -19.04 2.44 22.60
C ALA A 122 -19.28 1.02 22.04
N LEU A 123 -19.57 0.05 22.90
CA LEU A 123 -19.98 -1.30 22.51
C LEU A 123 -21.27 -1.31 21.67
N LYS A 124 -22.24 -0.44 21.98
CA LYS A 124 -23.46 -0.30 21.16
C LYS A 124 -23.15 0.23 19.76
N TYR A 125 -22.31 1.26 19.64
CA TYR A 125 -21.88 1.78 18.34
C TYR A 125 -21.10 0.73 17.54
N LEU A 126 -20.23 -0.03 18.22
CA LEU A 126 -19.47 -1.12 17.60
C LEU A 126 -20.37 -2.23 17.07
N GLN A 127 -21.32 -2.71 17.87
CA GLN A 127 -22.27 -3.74 17.45
C GLN A 127 -23.15 -3.28 16.29
N LEU A 128 -23.74 -2.08 16.40
CA LEU A 128 -24.59 -1.53 15.34
C LEU A 128 -23.80 -1.36 14.03
N SER A 129 -22.57 -0.89 14.14
CA SER A 129 -21.67 -0.72 13.00
C SER A 129 -21.25 -2.05 12.37
N ALA A 130 -21.03 -3.10 13.17
CA ALA A 130 -20.75 -4.44 12.67
C ALA A 130 -21.94 -5.01 11.89
N ILE A 131 -23.17 -4.79 12.37
CA ILE A 131 -24.39 -5.19 11.66
C ILE A 131 -24.49 -4.48 10.31
N PHE A 132 -24.30 -3.15 10.28
CA PHE A 132 -24.32 -2.40 9.02
C PHE A 132 -23.22 -2.85 8.04
N LEU A 133 -22.02 -3.15 8.54
CA LEU A 133 -20.92 -3.62 7.70
C LEU A 133 -21.23 -4.98 7.08
N LEU A 134 -21.65 -5.95 7.90
CA LEU A 134 -21.99 -7.30 7.45
C LEU A 134 -23.14 -7.24 6.44
N ALA A 135 -24.23 -6.54 6.77
CA ALA A 135 -25.37 -6.39 5.86
C ALA A 135 -24.95 -5.71 4.54
N GLY A 136 -24.16 -4.64 4.61
CA GLY A 136 -23.68 -3.91 3.44
C GLY A 136 -22.78 -4.74 2.54
N LYS A 137 -21.84 -5.51 3.11
CA LYS A 137 -20.92 -6.39 2.37
C LYS A 137 -21.62 -7.62 1.81
N CYS A 138 -22.57 -8.22 2.53
CA CYS A 138 -23.42 -9.29 1.98
C CYS A 138 -24.19 -8.81 0.74
N LEU A 139 -24.77 -7.60 0.81
CA LEU A 139 -25.52 -7.03 -0.31
C LEU A 139 -24.61 -6.62 -1.48
N ALA A 140 -23.36 -6.21 -1.19
CA ALA A 140 -22.33 -5.97 -2.21
C ALA A 140 -21.98 -7.26 -2.96
N LEU A 141 -21.84 -8.38 -2.23
CA LEU A 141 -21.52 -9.69 -2.78
C LEU A 141 -22.70 -10.30 -3.56
N ALA A 142 -23.94 -10.00 -3.18
CA ALA A 142 -25.13 -10.42 -3.93
C ALA A 142 -25.19 -9.79 -5.34
N SER A 143 -24.64 -8.59 -5.51
CA SER A 143 -24.75 -7.81 -6.74
C SER A 143 -24.15 -8.51 -7.99
N PRO A 144 -22.93 -9.10 -7.95
CA PRO A 144 -22.42 -9.94 -9.03
C PRO A 144 -23.33 -11.13 -9.39
N PHE A 145 -23.99 -11.77 -8.42
CA PHE A 145 -24.93 -12.86 -8.69
C PHE A 145 -26.21 -12.37 -9.37
N ILE A 146 -26.74 -11.21 -8.95
CA ILE A 146 -27.88 -10.57 -9.63
C ILE A 146 -27.50 -10.22 -11.07
N LEU A 147 -26.29 -9.71 -11.29
CA LEU A 147 -25.78 -9.41 -12.62
C LEU A 147 -25.64 -10.69 -13.47
N LYS A 148 -25.14 -11.79 -12.89
CA LYS A 148 -25.07 -13.09 -13.55
C LYS A 148 -26.48 -13.55 -13.99
N CYS A 149 -27.45 -13.57 -13.09
CA CYS A 149 -28.83 -13.95 -13.41
C CYS A 149 -29.46 -13.05 -14.49
N LEU A 150 -29.13 -11.76 -14.48
CA LEU A 150 -29.52 -10.81 -15.52
C LEU A 150 -28.92 -11.19 -16.88
N ILE A 151 -27.62 -11.45 -16.92
CA ILE A 151 -26.91 -11.83 -18.15
C ILE A 151 -27.45 -13.15 -18.70
N ASP A 152 -27.71 -14.14 -17.83
CA ASP A 152 -28.29 -15.42 -18.21
C ASP A 152 -29.72 -15.27 -18.75
N SER A 153 -30.50 -14.36 -18.17
CA SER A 153 -31.84 -14.03 -18.68
C SER A 153 -31.78 -13.33 -20.04
N ILE A 154 -30.80 -12.46 -20.27
CA ILE A 154 -30.60 -11.77 -21.55
C ILE A 154 -30.08 -12.73 -22.62
N SER A 155 -29.16 -13.63 -22.27
CA SER A 155 -28.59 -14.62 -23.19
C SER A 155 -29.65 -15.62 -23.63
N ALA A 156 -30.52 -16.08 -22.71
CA ALA A 156 -31.66 -16.94 -23.04
C ALA A 156 -32.63 -16.27 -24.06
N VAL A 157 -32.93 -14.98 -23.89
CA VAL A 157 -33.77 -14.20 -24.83
C VAL A 157 -33.08 -13.99 -26.18
N SER A 158 -31.76 -13.80 -26.19
CA SER A 158 -30.98 -13.66 -27.42
C SER A 158 -30.90 -14.97 -28.21
N ILE A 159 -30.66 -16.10 -27.52
CA ILE A 159 -30.65 -17.44 -28.11
C ILE A 159 -32.04 -17.78 -28.68
N SER A 160 -33.13 -17.45 -27.98
CA SER A 160 -34.48 -17.69 -28.50
C SER A 160 -34.77 -16.87 -29.76
N LYS A 161 -34.33 -15.60 -29.81
CA LYS A 161 -34.46 -14.75 -31.01
C LYS A 161 -33.66 -15.29 -32.19
N PHE A 162 -32.42 -15.73 -31.96
CA PHE A 162 -31.56 -16.31 -32.99
C PHE A 162 -32.13 -17.64 -33.51
N GLY A 163 -32.61 -18.52 -32.62
CA GLY A 163 -33.29 -19.77 -32.99
C GLY A 163 -34.57 -19.55 -33.81
N THR A 164 -35.39 -18.56 -33.47
CA THR A 164 -36.57 -18.20 -34.28
C THR A 164 -36.22 -17.55 -35.62
N ALA A 165 -35.10 -16.80 -35.70
CA ALA A 165 -34.62 -16.24 -36.96
C ALA A 165 -34.16 -17.35 -37.91
N ILE A 166 -33.40 -18.34 -37.43
CA ILE A 166 -32.98 -19.52 -38.20
C ILE A 166 -34.19 -20.36 -38.62
N ALA A 167 -35.17 -20.59 -37.72
CA ALA A 167 -36.41 -21.28 -38.07
C ALA A 167 -37.24 -20.50 -39.11
N GLY A 168 -37.19 -19.16 -39.09
CA GLY A 168 -37.77 -18.29 -40.12
C GLY A 168 -37.09 -18.42 -41.48
N PHE A 169 -35.76 -18.57 -41.52
CA PHE A 169 -35.02 -18.88 -42.75
C PHE A 169 -35.36 -20.28 -43.29
N GLY A 170 -35.50 -21.29 -42.42
CA GLY A 170 -35.94 -22.64 -42.81
C GLY A 170 -37.38 -22.67 -43.34
N ALA A 171 -38.30 -21.92 -42.71
CA ALA A 171 -39.69 -21.81 -43.16
C ALA A 171 -39.82 -21.04 -44.49
N ALA A 172 -38.99 -20.02 -44.71
CA ALA A 172 -38.90 -19.27 -45.98
C ALA A 172 -38.33 -20.13 -47.13
N ALA A 173 -37.35 -21.00 -46.85
CA ALA A 173 -36.83 -21.97 -47.81
C ALA A 173 -37.88 -23.06 -48.14
N ALA A 174 -38.62 -23.56 -47.15
CA ALA A 174 -39.70 -24.54 -47.35
C ALA A 174 -40.90 -23.98 -48.15
N THR A 175 -41.24 -22.69 -47.96
CA THR A 175 -42.27 -22.02 -48.80
C THR A 175 -41.81 -21.81 -50.24
N LYS A 176 -40.51 -21.55 -50.47
CA LYS A 176 -39.94 -21.44 -51.83
C LYS A 176 -39.84 -22.81 -52.54
N ALA A 177 -39.57 -23.89 -51.79
CA ALA A 177 -39.59 -25.27 -52.30
C ALA A 177 -41.02 -25.75 -52.62
N ALA A 178 -42.02 -25.36 -51.82
CA ALA A 178 -43.43 -25.65 -52.11
C ALA A 178 -43.98 -24.83 -53.31
N ALA A 179 -43.53 -23.58 -53.47
CA ALA A 179 -43.91 -22.73 -54.62
C ALA A 179 -43.27 -23.20 -55.94
N THR A 180 -42.06 -23.75 -55.91
CA THR A 180 -41.38 -24.33 -57.09
C THR A 180 -41.90 -25.75 -57.43
N GLY A 181 -42.35 -26.52 -56.44
CA GLY A 181 -43.06 -27.79 -56.66
C GLY A 181 -44.52 -27.63 -57.16
N ALA A 182 -45.17 -26.50 -56.88
CA ALA A 182 -46.52 -26.22 -57.38
C ALA A 182 -46.56 -25.79 -58.86
N ALA A 183 -45.46 -25.23 -59.39
CA ALA A 183 -45.33 -24.92 -60.81
C ALA A 183 -45.24 -26.19 -61.71
N ALA A 184 -44.86 -27.34 -61.13
CA ALA A 184 -44.73 -28.61 -61.84
C ALA A 184 -46.03 -29.45 -61.89
N LYS A 185 -47.13 -29.01 -61.25
CA LYS A 185 -48.43 -29.71 -61.23
C LYS A 185 -49.59 -28.85 -61.77
N VAL A 186 -49.33 -28.07 -62.83
CA VAL A 186 -50.37 -27.34 -63.58
C VAL A 186 -50.88 -28.14 -64.80
N ALA A 187 -50.30 -29.30 -65.11
CA ALA A 187 -50.92 -30.23 -66.04
C ALA A 187 -51.92 -31.14 -65.30
N THR A 188 -53.17 -31.15 -65.79
CA THR A 188 -54.31 -32.01 -65.40
C THR A 188 -55.13 -31.64 -64.14
N GLY A 189 -56.12 -30.77 -64.32
CA GLY A 189 -57.54 -31.11 -64.09
C GLY A 189 -58.13 -31.12 -62.67
N VAL A 190 -59.02 -30.15 -62.43
CA VAL A 190 -60.29 -30.24 -61.65
C VAL A 190 -60.28 -30.04 -60.11
N ALA A 191 -61.17 -29.11 -59.70
CA ALA A 191 -61.88 -28.95 -58.41
C ALA A 191 -61.18 -28.33 -57.18
N THR A 192 -61.36 -27.01 -57.08
CA THR A 192 -61.93 -26.28 -55.92
C THR A 192 -62.14 -27.05 -54.60
N GLY A 193 -61.42 -26.65 -53.53
CA GLY A 193 -61.81 -26.96 -52.14
C GLY A 193 -60.70 -27.02 -51.09
N VAL A 194 -59.44 -27.29 -51.47
CA VAL A 194 -58.36 -27.60 -50.50
C VAL A 194 -57.41 -26.42 -50.22
N ALA A 195 -57.34 -25.42 -51.10
CA ALA A 195 -56.44 -24.27 -50.96
C ALA A 195 -56.82 -23.28 -49.83
N ALA A 196 -58.09 -23.21 -49.43
CA ALA A 196 -58.54 -22.32 -48.37
C ALA A 196 -58.28 -22.90 -46.95
N LYS A 197 -58.26 -24.22 -46.80
CA LYS A 197 -58.10 -24.88 -45.50
C LYS A 197 -56.63 -24.95 -45.06
N THR A 198 -55.70 -25.13 -45.99
CA THR A 198 -54.25 -25.12 -45.73
C THR A 198 -53.69 -23.69 -45.54
N ALA A 199 -54.27 -22.68 -46.19
CA ALA A 199 -53.96 -21.27 -45.94
C ALA A 199 -54.50 -20.79 -44.57
N ALA A 200 -55.69 -21.24 -44.15
CA ALA A 200 -56.26 -20.90 -42.85
C ALA A 200 -55.49 -21.54 -41.67
N THR A 201 -55.04 -22.79 -41.79
CA THR A 201 -54.21 -23.44 -40.75
C THR A 201 -52.79 -22.87 -40.67
N ALA A 202 -52.22 -22.42 -41.79
CA ALA A 202 -50.91 -21.75 -41.81
C ALA A 202 -50.96 -20.34 -41.22
N THR A 203 -52.08 -19.61 -41.41
CA THR A 203 -52.26 -18.25 -40.87
C THR A 203 -52.62 -18.29 -39.37
N ALA A 204 -53.37 -19.29 -38.91
CA ALA A 204 -53.65 -19.51 -37.48
C ALA A 204 -52.39 -19.91 -36.68
N ALA A 205 -51.51 -20.73 -37.26
CA ALA A 205 -50.22 -21.07 -36.64
C ALA A 205 -49.25 -19.86 -36.58
N LYS A 206 -49.30 -18.96 -37.57
CA LYS A 206 -48.52 -17.71 -37.61
C LYS A 206 -49.00 -16.68 -36.58
N ALA A 207 -50.31 -16.62 -36.31
CA ALA A 207 -50.90 -15.72 -35.31
C ALA A 207 -50.78 -16.25 -33.86
N ALA A 208 -50.85 -17.56 -33.65
CA ALA A 208 -50.62 -18.17 -32.33
C ALA A 208 -49.13 -18.17 -31.94
N GLY A 209 -48.22 -18.36 -32.91
CA GLY A 209 -46.78 -18.25 -32.70
C GLY A 209 -46.32 -16.82 -32.40
N SER A 210 -46.94 -15.79 -33.00
CA SER A 210 -46.56 -14.40 -32.78
C SER A 210 -47.03 -13.83 -31.45
N THR A 211 -48.19 -14.25 -30.93
CA THR A 211 -48.72 -13.76 -29.64
C THR A 211 -48.04 -14.42 -28.44
N VAL A 212 -47.72 -15.71 -28.52
CA VAL A 212 -46.94 -16.41 -27.49
C VAL A 212 -45.47 -15.96 -27.52
N ALA A 213 -44.88 -15.73 -28.69
CA ALA A 213 -43.54 -15.14 -28.80
C ALA A 213 -43.50 -13.68 -28.32
N ALA A 214 -44.51 -12.86 -28.64
CA ALA A 214 -44.58 -11.48 -28.14
C ALA A 214 -44.85 -11.41 -26.63
N ALA A 215 -45.65 -12.32 -26.07
CA ALA A 215 -45.88 -12.43 -24.63
C ALA A 215 -44.65 -12.98 -23.89
N ALA A 216 -43.92 -13.94 -24.48
CA ALA A 216 -42.64 -14.45 -23.95
C ALA A 216 -41.53 -13.38 -24.02
N VAL A 217 -41.49 -12.58 -25.07
CA VAL A 217 -40.56 -11.43 -25.20
C VAL A 217 -40.94 -10.31 -24.23
N LYS A 218 -42.24 -10.00 -24.04
CA LYS A 218 -42.70 -9.04 -23.01
C LYS A 218 -42.43 -9.53 -21.59
N MET A 219 -42.64 -10.83 -21.30
CA MET A 219 -42.26 -11.44 -20.03
C MET A 219 -40.74 -11.51 -19.83
N GLY A 220 -39.95 -11.65 -20.89
CA GLY A 220 -38.49 -11.55 -20.84
C GLY A 220 -38.02 -10.14 -20.55
N LEU A 221 -38.59 -9.13 -21.21
CA LEU A 221 -38.27 -7.72 -20.99
C LEU A 221 -38.58 -7.26 -19.55
N TRP A 222 -39.74 -7.62 -19.01
CA TRP A 222 -40.12 -7.26 -17.64
C TRP A 222 -39.15 -7.83 -16.60
N LYS A 223 -38.71 -9.09 -16.77
CA LYS A 223 -37.72 -9.74 -15.89
C LYS A 223 -36.37 -9.05 -15.95
N VAL A 224 -35.93 -8.66 -17.16
CA VAL A 224 -34.68 -7.91 -17.34
C VAL A 224 -34.77 -6.51 -16.71
N SER A 225 -35.88 -5.78 -16.92
CA SER A 225 -36.09 -4.47 -16.30
C SER A 225 -36.08 -4.53 -14.78
N ILE A 226 -36.75 -5.51 -14.17
CA ILE A 226 -36.71 -5.71 -12.71
C ILE A 226 -35.31 -6.09 -12.25
N GLY A 227 -34.62 -6.98 -12.95
CA GLY A 227 -33.28 -7.39 -12.57
C GLY A 227 -32.32 -6.19 -12.54
N VAL A 228 -32.42 -5.27 -13.51
CA VAL A 228 -31.60 -4.05 -13.55
C VAL A 228 -31.95 -3.12 -12.38
N LEU A 229 -33.25 -2.95 -12.08
CA LEU A 229 -33.68 -2.17 -10.92
C LEU A 229 -33.20 -2.78 -9.59
N LEU A 230 -33.28 -4.10 -9.44
CA LEU A 230 -32.81 -4.82 -8.26
C LEU A 230 -31.29 -4.73 -8.11
N PHE A 231 -30.53 -4.85 -9.20
CA PHE A 231 -29.08 -4.67 -9.19
C PHE A 231 -28.71 -3.26 -8.72
N GLY A 232 -29.35 -2.22 -9.28
CA GLY A 232 -29.16 -0.83 -8.90
C GLY A 232 -29.53 -0.57 -7.44
N ALA A 233 -30.71 -1.01 -7.02
CA ALA A 233 -31.18 -0.88 -5.64
C ALA A 233 -30.26 -1.59 -4.64
N SER A 234 -29.78 -2.80 -4.97
CA SER A 234 -28.83 -3.57 -4.15
C SER A 234 -27.50 -2.82 -3.97
N LYS A 235 -26.96 -2.20 -5.03
CA LYS A 235 -25.73 -1.40 -4.95
C LYS A 235 -25.90 -0.12 -4.14
N ILE A 236 -27.03 0.58 -4.31
CA ILE A 236 -27.34 1.79 -3.55
C ILE A 236 -27.50 1.46 -2.07
N ALA A 237 -28.31 0.45 -1.75
CA ALA A 237 -28.51 0.00 -0.38
C ALA A 237 -27.19 -0.47 0.28
N SER A 238 -26.36 -1.22 -0.45
CA SER A 238 -25.04 -1.63 0.03
C SER A 238 -24.16 -0.43 0.37
N THR A 239 -24.12 0.57 -0.51
CA THR A 239 -23.34 1.79 -0.30
C THR A 239 -23.82 2.55 0.94
N ILE A 240 -25.15 2.71 1.11
CA ILE A 240 -25.73 3.39 2.27
C ILE A 240 -25.35 2.69 3.57
N LEU A 241 -25.44 1.35 3.62
CA LEU A 241 -25.09 0.57 4.81
C LEU A 241 -23.60 0.70 5.15
N VAL A 242 -22.72 0.63 4.15
CA VAL A 242 -21.27 0.80 4.36
C VAL A 242 -20.94 2.23 4.81
N GLN A 243 -21.60 3.25 4.27
CA GLN A 243 -21.39 4.63 4.73
C GLN A 243 -21.91 4.85 6.14
N ASN A 244 -23.05 4.24 6.50
CA ASN A 244 -23.56 4.25 7.87
C ASN A 244 -22.59 3.58 8.85
N HIS A 245 -21.94 2.48 8.46
CA HIS A 245 -20.87 1.87 9.24
C HIS A 245 -19.76 2.87 9.57
N VAL A 246 -19.30 3.65 8.58
CA VAL A 246 -18.27 4.68 8.76
C VAL A 246 -18.73 5.79 9.70
N ILE A 247 -20.00 6.20 9.62
CA ILE A 247 -20.58 7.20 10.54
C ILE A 247 -20.57 6.68 11.98
N GLN A 248 -21.01 5.43 12.21
CA GLN A 248 -21.04 4.85 13.56
C GLN A 248 -19.63 4.66 14.14
N MET A 249 -18.67 4.21 13.33
CA MET A 249 -17.25 4.13 13.72
C MET A 249 -16.66 5.51 14.03
N THR A 250 -17.04 6.53 13.25
CA THR A 250 -16.60 7.91 13.51
C THR A 250 -17.09 8.41 14.86
N LYS A 251 -18.36 8.15 15.23
CA LYS A 251 -18.89 8.51 16.56
C LYS A 251 -18.11 7.83 17.67
N LEU A 252 -17.86 6.52 17.53
CA LEU A 252 -17.05 5.75 18.47
C LEU A 252 -15.64 6.34 18.66
N ILE A 253 -14.96 6.68 17.56
CA ILE A 253 -13.60 7.24 17.59
C ILE A 253 -13.60 8.61 18.26
N GLN A 254 -14.53 9.49 17.91
CA GLN A 254 -14.60 10.85 18.44
C GLN A 254 -14.93 10.87 19.94
N GLU A 255 -15.86 10.02 20.41
CA GLU A 255 -16.13 9.87 21.85
C GLU A 255 -14.89 9.37 22.61
N GLY A 256 -14.15 8.41 22.05
CA GLY A 256 -12.90 7.93 22.64
C GLY A 256 -11.85 9.03 22.70
N LEU A 257 -11.69 9.79 21.60
CA LEU A 257 -10.71 10.86 21.47
C LEU A 257 -11.01 12.03 22.41
N GLU A 258 -12.28 12.40 22.56
CA GLU A 258 -12.73 13.43 23.48
C GLU A 258 -12.33 13.09 24.93
N ARG A 259 -12.59 11.85 25.37
CA ARG A 259 -12.22 11.40 26.72
C ARG A 259 -10.72 11.41 26.95
N VAL A 260 -9.95 10.93 25.98
CA VAL A 260 -8.48 10.96 26.06
C VAL A 260 -7.99 12.41 26.13
N SER A 261 -8.55 13.29 25.31
CA SER A 261 -8.20 14.72 25.30
C SER A 261 -8.51 15.40 26.63
N GLN A 262 -9.70 15.16 27.19
CA GLN A 262 -10.11 15.69 28.50
C GLN A 262 -9.18 15.18 29.61
N ARG A 263 -8.87 13.88 29.63
CA ARG A 263 -7.95 13.30 30.63
C ARG A 263 -6.55 13.88 30.51
N ALA A 264 -6.03 14.01 29.29
CA ALA A 264 -4.72 14.61 29.05
C ALA A 264 -4.69 16.06 29.50
N PHE A 265 -5.76 16.82 29.25
CA PHE A 265 -5.91 18.20 29.70
C PHE A 265 -5.96 18.32 31.23
N SER A 266 -6.77 17.49 31.91
CA SER A 266 -6.81 17.46 33.38
C SER A 266 -5.46 17.10 33.98
N HIS A 267 -4.80 16.07 33.44
CA HIS A 267 -3.48 15.66 33.91
C HIS A 267 -2.41 16.74 33.70
N LEU A 268 -2.50 17.48 32.59
CA LEU A 268 -1.64 18.64 32.34
C LEU A 268 -1.80 19.73 33.42
N HIS A 269 -2.98 19.89 34.04
CA HIS A 269 -3.20 20.87 35.10
C HIS A 269 -2.80 20.36 36.49
N GLU A 270 -2.75 19.04 36.69
CA GLU A 270 -2.30 18.42 37.94
C GLU A 270 -0.77 18.41 38.09
N LEU A 271 -0.04 18.78 37.04
CA LEU A 271 1.41 18.85 37.03
C LEU A 271 1.95 20.06 37.81
N ASP A 272 3.14 19.88 38.37
CA ASP A 272 3.72 20.85 39.29
C ASP A 272 4.15 22.15 38.59
N LEU A 273 4.28 23.24 39.35
CA LEU A 273 4.64 24.56 38.79
C LEU A 273 5.98 24.55 38.03
N GLY A 274 6.91 23.67 38.44
CA GLY A 274 8.17 23.45 37.75
C GLY A 274 8.00 22.94 36.32
N PHE A 275 7.00 22.09 36.07
CA PHE A 275 6.65 21.63 34.72
C PHE A 275 6.14 22.78 33.87
N HIS A 276 5.23 23.60 34.40
CA HIS A 276 4.64 24.73 33.65
C HIS A 276 5.62 25.88 33.35
N LYS A 277 6.68 26.04 34.15
CA LYS A 277 7.71 27.06 33.92
C LYS A 277 8.75 26.67 32.87
N GLN A 278 8.84 25.39 32.50
CA GLN A 278 9.84 24.91 31.54
C GLN A 278 9.35 25.11 30.09
N SER A 279 10.23 25.52 29.18
CA SER A 279 9.89 25.66 27.75
C SER A 279 9.35 24.35 27.14
N SER A 280 9.76 23.20 27.69
CA SER A 280 9.29 21.86 27.33
C SER A 280 7.80 21.62 27.61
N SER A 281 7.14 22.43 28.43
CA SER A 281 5.69 22.34 28.66
C SER A 281 4.90 22.63 27.38
N ARG A 282 5.33 23.65 26.61
CA ARG A 282 4.71 23.99 25.33
C ARG A 282 4.90 22.88 24.30
N ASP A 283 6.09 22.28 24.25
CA ASP A 283 6.38 21.13 23.40
C ASP A 283 5.54 19.91 23.78
N SER A 284 5.32 19.68 25.08
CA SER A 284 4.49 18.58 25.59
C SER A 284 3.03 18.73 25.17
N VAL A 285 2.46 19.94 25.23
CA VAL A 285 1.10 20.22 24.75
C VAL A 285 0.98 20.01 23.24
N PHE A 286 1.96 20.47 22.46
CA PHE A 286 1.98 20.23 21.01
C PHE A 286 2.14 18.74 20.68
N ALA A 287 2.94 18.00 21.45
CA ALA A 287 3.12 16.56 21.28
C ALA A 287 1.80 15.80 21.54
N ILE A 288 1.05 16.16 22.59
CA ILE A 288 -0.26 15.56 22.89
C ILE A 288 -1.24 15.83 21.74
N ASN A 289 -1.34 17.08 21.27
CA ASN A 289 -2.22 17.43 20.16
C ASN A 289 -1.85 16.69 18.86
N ARG A 290 -0.55 16.51 18.59
CA ARG A 290 -0.08 15.71 17.46
C ARG A 290 -0.41 14.24 17.63
N ALA A 291 -0.27 13.70 18.84
CA ALA A 291 -0.62 12.31 19.15
C ALA A 291 -2.12 12.05 18.97
N LEU A 292 -2.99 12.94 19.46
CA LEU A 292 -4.45 12.85 19.27
C LEU A 292 -4.83 12.84 17.78
N ARG A 293 -4.24 13.72 16.96
CA ARG A 293 -4.47 13.72 15.51
C ARG A 293 -4.01 12.42 14.84
N SER A 294 -2.86 11.88 15.27
CA SER A 294 -2.36 10.61 14.76
C SER A 294 -3.26 9.44 15.17
N LEU A 295 -3.82 9.49 16.39
CA LEU A 295 -4.76 8.48 16.90
C LEU A 295 -6.08 8.52 16.13
N ASP A 296 -6.65 9.70 15.88
CA ASP A 296 -7.87 9.82 15.06
C ASP A 296 -7.65 9.21 13.66
N SER A 297 -6.57 9.61 12.98
CA SER A 297 -6.26 9.09 11.64
C SER A 297 -6.01 7.58 11.65
N GLY A 298 -5.24 7.07 12.62
CA GLY A 298 -4.94 5.65 12.74
C GLY A 298 -6.18 4.82 13.06
N LEU A 299 -6.95 5.21 14.08
CA LEU A 299 -8.19 4.52 14.46
C LEU A 299 -9.21 4.55 13.34
N ARG A 300 -9.36 5.68 12.63
CA ARG A 300 -10.25 5.79 11.47
C ARG A 300 -9.82 4.86 10.35
N PHE A 301 -8.52 4.77 10.07
CA PHE A 301 -8.00 3.83 9.08
C PHE A 301 -8.33 2.38 9.45
N PHE A 302 -8.01 1.95 10.67
CA PHE A 302 -8.22 0.57 11.10
C PHE A 302 -9.70 0.20 11.26
N LEU A 303 -10.49 1.04 11.94
CA LEU A 303 -11.87 0.71 12.29
C LEU A 303 -12.84 0.93 11.13
N CYS A 304 -12.63 1.95 10.27
CA CYS A 304 -13.56 2.24 9.17
C CYS A 304 -13.20 1.55 7.86
N PHE A 305 -11.91 1.42 7.53
CA PHE A 305 -11.48 0.89 6.22
C PHE A 305 -10.95 -0.54 6.32
N PHE A 306 -10.01 -0.79 7.24
CA PHE A 306 -9.36 -2.09 7.35
C PHE A 306 -10.32 -3.21 7.80
N SER A 307 -11.23 -2.91 8.74
CA SER A 307 -12.29 -3.83 9.18
C SER A 307 -13.16 -4.29 8.00
N GLY A 308 -13.62 -3.35 7.17
CA GLY A 308 -14.45 -3.62 6.01
C GLY A 308 -13.74 -4.41 4.93
N MET A 309 -12.45 -4.16 4.73
CA MET A 309 -11.62 -4.90 3.79
C MET A 309 -11.43 -6.37 4.21
N ILE A 310 -11.22 -6.65 5.50
CA ILE A 310 -11.11 -8.03 6.01
C ILE A 310 -12.42 -8.78 5.80
N VAL A 311 -13.54 -8.17 6.22
CA VAL A 311 -14.87 -8.76 6.09
C VAL A 311 -15.20 -9.05 4.61
N GLU A 312 -14.93 -8.09 3.73
CA GLU A 312 -15.14 -8.24 2.29
C GLU A 312 -14.28 -9.36 1.70
N SER A 313 -13.00 -9.41 2.05
CA SER A 313 -12.07 -10.44 1.57
C SER A 313 -12.50 -11.83 2.04
N ALA A 314 -12.95 -11.96 3.30
CA ALA A 314 -13.43 -13.23 3.85
C ALA A 314 -14.73 -13.71 3.18
N PHE A 315 -15.68 -12.81 2.95
CA PHE A 315 -16.90 -13.11 2.21
C PHE A 315 -16.62 -13.54 0.77
N LEU A 316 -15.71 -12.84 0.09
CA LEU A 316 -15.35 -13.14 -1.29
C LEU A 316 -14.63 -14.49 -1.41
N ALA A 317 -13.69 -14.78 -0.50
CA ALA A 317 -13.01 -16.07 -0.42
C ALA A 317 -14.00 -17.23 -0.19
N THR A 318 -14.95 -17.05 0.74
CA THR A 318 -15.98 -18.06 1.03
C THR A 318 -16.89 -18.28 -0.19
N ALA A 319 -17.32 -17.20 -0.85
CA ALA A 319 -18.20 -17.28 -2.02
C ALA A 319 -17.53 -17.96 -3.22
N ILE A 320 -16.26 -17.64 -3.50
CA ILE A 320 -15.50 -18.25 -4.60
C ILE A 320 -15.21 -19.72 -4.29
N GLY A 321 -14.79 -20.04 -3.06
CA GLY A 321 -14.51 -21.40 -2.63
C GLY A 321 -15.71 -22.33 -2.77
N TRP A 322 -16.92 -21.85 -2.41
CA TRP A 322 -18.14 -22.66 -2.51
C TRP A 322 -18.68 -22.77 -3.94
N ASN A 323 -18.66 -21.70 -4.73
CA ASN A 323 -19.34 -21.67 -6.05
C ASN A 323 -18.45 -22.07 -7.23
N CYS A 324 -17.17 -21.68 -7.23
CA CYS A 324 -16.27 -21.90 -8.36
C CYS A 324 -15.33 -23.09 -8.13
N GLY A 325 -15.04 -23.41 -6.87
CA GLY A 325 -14.18 -24.50 -6.47
C GLY A 325 -12.80 -24.05 -5.97
N PRO A 326 -11.99 -25.00 -5.45
CA PRO A 326 -10.78 -24.69 -4.70
C PRO A 326 -9.65 -24.10 -5.56
N ILE A 327 -9.60 -24.40 -6.86
CA ILE A 327 -8.54 -23.89 -7.76
C ILE A 327 -8.64 -22.36 -7.94
N TYR A 328 -9.87 -21.82 -8.05
CA TYR A 328 -10.12 -20.39 -8.16
C TYR A 328 -9.83 -19.66 -6.84
N LEU A 329 -10.14 -20.30 -5.71
CA LEU A 329 -9.79 -19.79 -4.39
C LEU A 329 -8.27 -19.72 -4.20
N LEU A 330 -7.54 -20.76 -4.61
CA LEU A 330 -6.08 -20.78 -4.52
C LEU A 330 -5.46 -19.64 -5.34
N ASN A 331 -5.94 -19.42 -6.56
CA ASN A 331 -5.45 -18.31 -7.39
C ASN A 331 -5.78 -16.93 -6.77
N MET A 332 -6.99 -16.76 -6.23
CA MET A 332 -7.35 -15.51 -5.51
C MET A 332 -6.41 -15.26 -4.32
N VAL A 333 -6.16 -16.28 -3.50
CA VAL A 333 -5.27 -16.15 -2.32
C VAL A 333 -3.83 -15.89 -2.76
N ALA A 334 -3.35 -16.55 -3.81
CA ALA A 334 -2.01 -16.33 -4.36
C ALA A 334 -1.84 -14.90 -4.90
N THR A 335 -2.81 -14.39 -5.65
CA THR A 335 -2.78 -13.04 -6.21
C THR A 335 -2.88 -11.97 -5.13
N MET A 336 -3.73 -12.17 -4.12
CA MET A 336 -3.81 -11.29 -2.95
C MET A 336 -2.50 -11.30 -2.14
N GLY A 337 -1.90 -12.48 -1.93
CA GLY A 337 -0.62 -12.61 -1.25
C GLY A 337 0.52 -11.91 -1.99
N ALA A 338 0.61 -12.09 -3.31
CA ALA A 338 1.58 -11.41 -4.16
C ALA A 338 1.38 -9.88 -4.13
N TYR A 339 0.13 -9.41 -4.18
CA TYR A 339 -0.22 -8.00 -4.09
C TYR A 339 0.25 -7.39 -2.77
N ILE A 340 -0.02 -8.05 -1.64
CA ILE A 340 0.38 -7.57 -0.31
C ILE A 340 1.91 -7.55 -0.18
N ALA A 341 2.60 -8.63 -0.60
CA ALA A 341 4.05 -8.72 -0.50
C ALA A 341 4.76 -7.64 -1.35
N PHE A 342 4.33 -7.48 -2.60
CA PHE A 342 4.86 -6.46 -3.51
C PHE A 342 4.62 -5.04 -2.96
N SER A 343 3.39 -4.77 -2.50
CA SER A 343 3.02 -3.47 -1.94
C SER A 343 3.84 -3.14 -0.69
N TYR A 344 4.07 -4.13 0.18
CA TYR A 344 4.85 -3.94 1.40
C TYR A 344 6.31 -3.62 1.10
N GLN A 345 6.96 -4.39 0.21
CA GLN A 345 8.35 -4.15 -0.17
C GLN A 345 8.53 -2.76 -0.78
N LYS A 346 7.68 -2.37 -1.72
CA LYS A 346 7.74 -1.04 -2.36
C LYS A 346 7.36 0.08 -1.41
N ALA A 347 6.46 -0.16 -0.46
CA ALA A 347 6.15 0.83 0.57
C ALA A 347 7.36 1.13 1.46
N GLN A 348 8.18 0.13 1.81
CA GLN A 348 9.40 0.33 2.60
C GLN A 348 10.41 1.19 1.87
N GLU A 349 10.71 0.88 0.60
CA GLU A 349 11.61 1.68 -0.24
C GLU A 349 11.13 3.15 -0.35
N ARG A 350 9.82 3.35 -0.54
CA ARG A 350 9.22 4.68 -0.69
C ARG A 350 9.24 5.51 0.61
N MET A 351 9.41 4.91 1.79
CA MET A 351 9.44 5.67 3.05
C MET A 351 10.61 6.66 3.09
N GLU A 352 11.77 6.26 2.55
CA GLU A 352 12.97 7.11 2.53
C GLU A 352 12.80 8.29 1.58
N ILE A 353 12.28 8.05 0.38
CA ILE A 353 11.99 9.08 -0.63
C ILE A 353 10.98 10.10 -0.09
N VAL A 354 9.91 9.65 0.55
CA VAL A 354 8.92 10.54 1.17
C VAL A 354 9.52 11.35 2.32
N ARG A 355 10.45 10.76 3.08
CA ARG A 355 11.16 11.45 4.15
C ARG A 355 12.08 12.53 3.59
N GLU A 356 12.84 12.23 2.55
CA GLU A 356 13.72 13.21 1.89
C GLU A 356 12.90 14.36 1.31
N LYS A 357 11.82 14.06 0.57
CA LYS A 357 10.90 15.08 0.04
C LYS A 357 10.39 16.02 1.13
N LYS A 358 9.89 15.48 2.25
CA LYS A 358 9.42 16.29 3.39
C LYS A 358 10.52 17.15 4.02
N ASN A 359 11.76 16.68 4.03
CA ASN A 359 12.88 17.45 4.55
C ASN A 359 13.21 18.63 3.62
N LYS A 360 13.21 18.43 2.30
CA LYS A 360 13.44 19.51 1.32
C LYS A 360 12.31 20.56 1.34
N GLU A 361 11.05 20.12 1.44
CA GLU A 361 9.89 21.00 1.59
C GLU A 361 10.01 21.89 2.84
N LYS A 362 10.45 21.32 3.98
CA LYS A 362 10.70 22.11 5.19
C LYS A 362 11.81 23.14 5.02
N VAL A 363 12.91 22.77 4.35
CA VAL A 363 13.99 23.74 4.07
C VAL A 363 13.48 24.89 3.20
N GLN A 364 12.63 24.60 2.23
CA GLN A 364 11.98 25.62 1.41
C GLN A 364 11.07 26.54 2.24
N GLU A 365 10.24 25.98 3.11
CA GLU A 365 9.34 26.74 4.00
C GLU A 365 10.12 27.64 4.97
N ILE A 366 11.17 27.10 5.59
CA ILE A 366 12.07 27.86 6.48
C ILE A 366 12.71 29.02 5.72
N PHE A 367 13.29 28.74 4.55
CA PHE A 367 13.94 29.76 3.74
C PHE A 367 12.97 30.87 3.29
N GLN A 368 11.74 30.52 2.90
CA GLN A 368 10.72 31.52 2.57
C GLN A 368 10.40 32.39 3.79
N GLY A 369 10.21 31.78 4.97
CA GLY A 369 9.97 32.49 6.22
C GLY A 369 11.09 33.47 6.57
N GLU A 370 12.34 33.01 6.50
CA GLU A 370 13.53 33.83 6.77
C GLU A 370 13.67 35.01 5.79
N SER A 371 13.40 34.78 4.51
CA SER A 371 13.49 35.81 3.47
C SER A 371 12.45 36.93 3.68
N ILE A 372 11.22 36.58 4.06
CA ILE A 372 10.16 37.55 4.36
C ILE A 372 10.42 38.26 5.70
N GLN A 373 10.93 37.55 6.71
CA GLN A 373 11.28 38.16 7.99
C GLN A 373 12.40 39.20 7.84
N ASN A 374 13.36 38.94 6.96
CA ASN A 374 14.48 39.84 6.67
C ASN A 374 14.22 40.74 5.45
N TYR A 375 12.95 41.04 5.14
CA TYR A 375 12.56 41.83 3.98
C TYR A 375 13.28 43.19 3.91
N GLU A 376 13.39 43.89 5.04
CA GLU A 376 14.04 45.20 5.11
C GLU A 376 15.51 45.13 4.72
N SER A 377 16.24 44.10 5.17
CA SER A 377 17.65 43.90 4.81
C SER A 377 17.80 43.59 3.32
N VAL A 378 16.95 42.72 2.77
CA VAL A 378 17.00 42.39 1.34
C VAL A 378 16.77 43.63 0.47
N LYS A 379 15.82 44.49 0.86
CA LYS A 379 15.54 45.77 0.20
C LYS A 379 16.64 46.80 0.38
N ALA A 380 17.18 46.94 1.59
CA ALA A 380 18.23 47.91 1.90
C ALA A 380 19.52 47.65 1.10
N PHE A 381 19.86 46.37 0.86
CA PHE A 381 21.05 45.98 0.09
C PHE A 381 20.79 45.72 -1.41
N GLY A 382 19.54 45.81 -1.89
CA GLY A 382 19.20 45.54 -3.29
C GLY A 382 19.50 44.09 -3.75
N THR A 383 19.47 43.12 -2.84
CA THR A 383 19.93 41.72 -3.07
C THR A 383 18.83 40.78 -3.58
N GLU A 384 17.71 41.30 -4.05
CA GLU A 384 16.52 40.53 -4.45
C GLU A 384 16.82 39.47 -5.51
N SER A 385 17.66 39.80 -6.49
CA SER A 385 18.04 38.87 -7.56
C SER A 385 18.89 37.71 -7.05
N PHE A 386 19.71 37.94 -6.02
CA PHE A 386 20.51 36.91 -5.37
C PHE A 386 19.62 35.95 -4.56
N GLU A 387 18.70 36.51 -3.77
CA GLU A 387 17.78 35.72 -2.95
C GLU A 387 16.83 34.90 -3.83
N ARG A 388 16.38 35.46 -4.97
CA ARG A 388 15.62 34.72 -5.98
C ARG A 388 16.38 33.54 -6.57
N LYS A 389 17.68 33.69 -6.90
CA LYS A 389 18.50 32.58 -7.41
C LYS A 389 18.69 31.47 -6.38
N ARG A 390 18.86 31.84 -5.10
CA ARG A 390 18.95 30.87 -4.00
C ARG A 390 17.62 30.13 -3.80
N TYR A 391 16.50 30.85 -3.87
CA TYR A 391 15.16 30.25 -3.83
C TYR A 391 14.92 29.28 -4.99
N ASP A 392 15.34 29.65 -6.20
CA ASP A 392 15.21 28.81 -7.40
C ASP A 392 15.98 27.49 -7.26
N LYS A 393 17.19 27.53 -6.71
CA LYS A 393 17.98 26.31 -6.41
C LYS A 393 17.27 25.39 -5.42
N ILE A 394 16.69 25.94 -4.35
CA ILE A 394 15.94 25.16 -3.35
C ILE A 394 14.68 24.56 -4.01
N THR A 395 13.93 25.37 -4.75
CA THR A 395 12.70 24.96 -5.41
C THR A 395 12.95 23.90 -6.49
N SER A 396 14.05 23.99 -7.24
CA SER A 396 14.44 22.92 -8.18
C SER A 396 14.68 21.60 -7.47
N SER A 397 15.37 21.61 -6.31
CA SER A 397 15.59 20.37 -5.55
C SER A 397 14.30 19.76 -5.01
N VAL A 398 13.33 20.59 -4.63
CA VAL A 398 11.99 20.14 -4.20
C VAL A 398 11.22 19.57 -5.38
N LYS A 399 11.30 20.22 -6.55
CA LYS A 399 10.69 19.73 -7.80
C LYS A 399 11.23 18.36 -8.19
N ASP A 400 12.55 18.17 -8.18
CA ASP A 400 13.17 16.90 -8.56
C ASP A 400 12.74 15.76 -7.62
N GLN A 401 12.68 16.03 -6.30
CA GLN A 401 12.17 15.08 -5.31
C GLN A 401 10.66 14.83 -5.41
N ALA A 402 9.88 15.84 -5.83
CA ALA A 402 8.46 15.67 -6.09
C ALA A 402 8.21 14.77 -7.31
N ILE A 403 9.01 14.93 -8.37
CA ILE A 403 8.96 14.07 -9.57
C ILE A 403 9.32 12.64 -9.20
N GLU A 404 10.41 12.43 -8.45
CA GLU A 404 10.82 11.09 -8.02
C GLU A 404 9.76 10.42 -7.10
N GLY A 405 9.17 11.20 -6.20
CA GLY A 405 8.07 10.73 -5.36
C GLY A 405 6.82 10.33 -6.16
N GLN A 406 6.53 11.01 -7.27
CA GLN A 406 5.43 10.66 -8.16
C GLN A 406 5.78 9.46 -9.05
N ARG A 407 7.01 9.39 -9.55
CA ARG A 407 7.50 8.28 -10.37
C ARG A 407 7.40 6.96 -9.62
N THR A 408 7.92 6.90 -8.40
CA THR A 408 7.85 5.69 -7.56
C THR A 408 6.43 5.30 -7.19
N LEU A 409 5.52 6.27 -7.00
CA LEU A 409 4.10 5.98 -6.81
C LEU A 409 3.47 5.38 -8.07
N THR A 410 3.80 5.90 -9.25
CA THR A 410 3.33 5.36 -10.52
C THR A 410 3.86 3.94 -10.76
N GLU A 411 5.13 3.68 -10.48
CA GLU A 411 5.73 2.34 -10.58
C GLU A 411 5.05 1.33 -9.63
N LEU A 412 4.72 1.76 -8.40
CA LEU A 412 3.94 0.95 -7.45
C LEU A 412 2.54 0.64 -8.01
N ASN A 413 1.81 1.65 -8.49
CA ASN A 413 0.46 1.47 -9.01
C ASN A 413 0.45 0.53 -10.23
N ILE A 414 1.40 0.70 -11.15
CA ILE A 414 1.55 -0.18 -12.32
C ILE A 414 1.81 -1.63 -11.88
N GLY A 415 2.73 -1.85 -10.94
CA GLY A 415 3.01 -3.21 -10.45
C GLY A 415 1.81 -3.86 -9.77
N GLN A 416 1.06 -3.07 -8.98
CA GLN A 416 -0.18 -3.50 -8.34
C GLN A 416 -1.26 -3.89 -9.38
N ASP A 417 -1.46 -3.07 -10.41
CA ASP A 417 -2.41 -3.33 -11.48
C ASP A 417 -2.02 -4.57 -12.30
N VAL A 418 -0.74 -4.74 -12.61
CA VAL A 418 -0.23 -5.92 -13.32
C VAL A 418 -0.50 -7.20 -12.54
N ILE A 419 -0.26 -7.21 -11.23
CA ILE A 419 -0.57 -8.37 -10.36
C ILE A 419 -2.07 -8.65 -10.34
N PHE A 420 -2.90 -7.60 -10.19
CA PHE A 420 -4.35 -7.77 -10.17
C PHE A 420 -4.91 -8.30 -11.49
N TYR A 421 -4.54 -7.69 -12.62
CA TYR A 421 -5.05 -8.08 -13.93
C TYR A 421 -4.51 -9.44 -14.39
N SER A 422 -3.25 -9.78 -14.10
CA SER A 422 -2.74 -11.13 -14.39
C SER A 422 -3.51 -12.21 -13.63
N GLY A 423 -3.80 -11.97 -12.35
CA GLY A 423 -4.64 -12.85 -11.53
C GLY A 423 -6.07 -13.00 -12.07
N LEU A 424 -6.69 -11.88 -12.46
CA LEU A 424 -8.01 -11.86 -13.08
C LEU A 424 -8.04 -12.64 -14.40
N THR A 425 -7.08 -12.38 -15.29
CA THR A 425 -6.96 -13.05 -16.59
C THR A 425 -6.76 -14.55 -16.42
N LEU A 426 -5.96 -14.99 -15.44
CA LEU A 426 -5.79 -16.42 -15.16
C LEU A 426 -7.11 -17.08 -14.74
N ASN A 427 -7.89 -16.44 -13.86
CA ASN A 427 -9.22 -16.94 -13.48
C ASN A 427 -10.20 -17.00 -14.66
N LEU A 428 -10.18 -15.99 -15.53
CA LEU A 428 -11.01 -15.98 -16.74
C LEU A 428 -10.63 -17.10 -17.72
N LEU A 429 -9.32 -17.34 -17.90
CA LEU A 429 -8.83 -18.40 -18.77
C LEU A 429 -9.16 -19.78 -18.21
N LEU A 430 -9.01 -20.00 -16.90
CA LEU A 430 -9.45 -21.23 -16.23
C LEU A 430 -10.96 -21.47 -16.43
N SER A 431 -11.78 -20.42 -16.30
CA SER A 431 -13.23 -20.52 -16.50
C SER A 431 -13.64 -20.73 -17.96
N ALA A 432 -12.81 -20.35 -18.94
CA ALA A 432 -13.10 -20.55 -20.36
C ALA A 432 -12.69 -21.94 -20.86
N LEU A 433 -11.71 -22.58 -20.20
CA LEU A 433 -11.26 -23.93 -20.52
C LEU A 433 -12.15 -25.03 -19.90
N GLN A 434 -12.93 -24.68 -18.88
CA GLN A 434 -13.89 -25.56 -18.19
C GLN A 434 -15.27 -25.43 -18.84
#